data_AF-A0A4W4FHP9-F1
#
_entry.id   AF-A0A4W4FHP9-F1
#
_cell.length_a   1.000
_cell.length_b   1.000
_cell.length_c   1.000
_cell.angle_alpha   90.00
_cell.angle_beta   90.00
_cell.angle_gamma   90.00
#
_symmetry.space_group_name_H-M   'P 1'
#
loop_
_entity.id
_entity.type
_entity.pdbx_description
1 polymer ?
#
loop_
_entity_poly.entity_id
_entity_poly.type
_entity_poly.pdbx_seq_one_letter_code
_entity_poly.pdbx_strand_id
1 'polypeptide(L)'
;IKQCRIYRVRVNDLEAPFIYNDPTLEVCHHEAKQRNLNYFSSAYTAAVSAVDPDTGNGELSIKVPSELWKQGDEMKVLKVYIEFSLDQPKGGLHFVVPDVEGSLAERGAHVFSFGYQNSTRFWFPCVDSFSELCTWKLEFTVDAAMVAVSCGDLVETIYTHDMRKKTFHYMLPIPTAAPNISLAVGPFEILVDPYMHEVTHFCLPQLLPLLKHTMSYLHEVFEFYEEILTCRYPYSCFKTVFVDEAYVQVASYASMSIFSTNLLHSGLIIDQTPATRRYLAQALAQQFFGCFISRMSWSDEWVLKGISGYIYGLYLKKTFGVNEYRHWIKQELDKIVEYELKTGGVLLHPTFTGGKEKDNPTPHLHFSIRNPHTLSWEYYKMFQCKAHLVMRLIENRISMEFMLQVFNKLLSLASTASSQKYQSHMWSQMLLSTSGFLKSISNVSGKDIGPLIKQWPALASMGGRVREDC
;
A
#
# COMPACT_ATOMS: atom_id res chain seq x y z
N ILE A 1 -10.76 -4.20 13.26
CA ILE A 1 -11.88 -3.25 13.18
C ILE A 1 -11.63 -2.13 14.16
N LYS A 2 -11.66 -0.89 13.71
CA LYS A 2 -11.73 0.29 14.58
C LYS A 2 -12.87 1.16 14.09
N GLN A 3 -13.51 1.91 15.00
CA GLN A 3 -14.60 2.87 14.73
C GLN A 3 -15.86 2.35 13.98
N CYS A 4 -15.91 1.07 13.59
CA CYS A 4 -17.12 0.48 13.00
C CYS A 4 -18.07 -0.03 14.09
N ARG A 5 -19.34 0.37 14.02
CA ARG A 5 -20.40 -0.18 14.85
C ARG A 5 -20.99 -1.40 14.16
N ILE A 6 -20.79 -2.58 14.74
CA ILE A 6 -21.34 -3.85 14.23
C ILE A 6 -22.78 -4.00 14.73
N TYR A 7 -23.73 -4.20 13.82
CA TYR A 7 -25.13 -4.46 14.14
C TYR A 7 -25.40 -5.95 14.29
N ARG A 8 -24.93 -6.75 13.33
CA ARG A 8 -25.25 -8.17 13.27
C ARG A 8 -24.13 -8.95 12.58
N VAL A 9 -23.86 -10.15 13.10
CA VAL A 9 -22.92 -11.11 12.49
C VAL A 9 -23.67 -12.42 12.27
N ARG A 10 -23.66 -12.91 11.03
CA ARG A 10 -24.22 -14.21 10.66
C ARG A 10 -23.14 -15.09 10.04
N VAL A 11 -23.11 -16.36 10.41
CA VAL A 11 -22.32 -17.39 9.74
C VAL A 11 -23.30 -18.30 9.02
N ASN A 12 -23.24 -18.30 7.69
CA ASN A 12 -24.28 -18.81 6.80
C ASN A 12 -25.62 -18.14 7.17
N ASP A 13 -26.57 -18.91 7.69
CA ASP A 13 -27.89 -18.41 8.09
C ASP A 13 -28.07 -18.24 9.60
N LEU A 14 -27.07 -18.61 10.39
CA LEU A 14 -27.14 -18.58 11.85
C LEU A 14 -26.48 -17.32 12.40
N GLU A 15 -27.11 -16.72 13.40
CA GLU A 15 -26.54 -15.60 14.13
C GLU A 15 -25.42 -16.10 15.05
N ALA A 16 -24.27 -15.45 14.99
CA ALA A 16 -23.08 -15.86 15.72
C ALA A 16 -22.71 -14.81 16.77
N PRO A 17 -22.42 -15.21 18.02
CA PRO A 17 -21.96 -14.27 19.03
C PRO A 17 -20.55 -13.78 18.67
N PHE A 18 -20.35 -12.46 18.78
CA PHE A 18 -19.07 -11.82 18.52
C PHE A 18 -18.61 -11.03 19.74
N ILE A 19 -17.28 -10.89 19.87
CA ILE A 19 -16.63 -10.08 20.90
C ILE A 19 -15.76 -9.06 20.18
N TYR A 20 -15.92 -7.79 20.54
CA TYR A 20 -15.11 -6.70 20.03
C TYR A 20 -14.29 -6.10 21.17
N ASN A 21 -12.97 -6.17 21.06
CA ASN A 21 -12.03 -5.60 22.02
C ASN A 21 -11.01 -4.72 21.30
N ASP A 22 -10.89 -3.46 21.71
CA ASP A 22 -9.85 -2.55 21.25
C ASP A 22 -8.88 -2.22 22.40
N PRO A 23 -7.80 -3.01 22.56
CA PRO A 23 -6.84 -2.79 23.63
C PRO A 23 -6.00 -1.53 23.43
N THR A 24 -6.08 -0.85 22.27
CA THR A 24 -5.29 0.35 22.03
C THR A 24 -5.87 1.61 22.69
N LEU A 25 -7.16 1.61 23.03
CA LEU A 25 -7.84 2.74 23.67
C LEU A 25 -7.48 2.89 25.16
N GLU A 26 -7.19 1.78 25.85
CA GLU A 26 -7.03 1.78 27.31
C GLU A 26 -5.56 1.90 27.78
N VAL A 27 -4.61 1.99 26.84
CA VAL A 27 -3.18 2.06 27.16
C VAL A 27 -2.88 3.30 28.01
N CYS A 28 -2.42 3.08 29.25
CA CYS A 28 -2.05 4.11 30.23
C CYS A 28 -3.19 5.01 30.77
N HIS A 29 -4.47 4.66 30.56
CA HIS A 29 -5.59 5.51 31.01
C HIS A 29 -5.73 5.58 32.55
N HIS A 30 -5.44 4.49 33.27
CA HIS A 30 -5.69 4.39 34.71
C HIS A 30 -4.46 4.63 35.61
N GLU A 31 -3.24 4.60 35.05
CA GLU A 31 -2.01 4.64 35.85
C GLU A 31 -1.19 5.93 35.61
N ALA A 32 -1.59 7.01 36.27
CA ALA A 32 -0.91 8.32 36.17
C ALA A 32 0.59 8.27 36.57
N LYS A 33 1.00 7.30 37.40
CA LYS A 33 2.39 7.14 37.88
C LYS A 33 3.34 6.53 36.84
N GLN A 34 2.82 5.91 35.78
CA GLN A 34 3.63 5.22 34.75
C GLN A 34 3.60 5.92 33.39
N ARG A 35 3.30 7.23 33.35
CA ARG A 35 3.29 8.06 32.12
C ARG A 35 4.72 8.38 31.63
N ASN A 36 5.53 7.35 31.40
CA ASN A 36 6.84 7.47 30.78
C ASN A 36 6.82 6.84 29.37
N LEU A 37 7.68 7.34 28.48
CA LEU A 37 7.71 6.91 27.08
C LEU A 37 8.03 5.42 26.92
N ASN A 38 8.92 4.88 27.76
CA ASN A 38 9.36 3.49 27.69
C ASN A 38 8.22 2.52 28.02
N TYR A 39 7.47 2.81 29.08
CA TYR A 39 6.31 2.03 29.49
C TYR A 39 5.19 2.12 28.45
N PHE A 40 4.88 3.33 27.98
CA PHE A 40 3.90 3.50 26.89
C PHE A 40 4.31 2.72 25.65
N SER A 41 5.59 2.76 25.26
CA SER A 41 6.11 2.03 24.10
C SER A 41 5.97 0.51 24.25
N SER A 42 6.39 -0.04 25.38
CA SER A 42 6.27 -1.48 25.65
C SER A 42 4.80 -1.92 25.75
N ALA A 43 3.97 -1.19 26.47
CA ALA A 43 2.55 -1.51 26.64
C ALA A 43 1.77 -1.39 25.33
N TYR A 44 2.01 -0.32 24.56
CA TYR A 44 1.38 -0.13 23.25
C TYR A 44 1.82 -1.20 22.25
N THR A 45 3.10 -1.57 22.23
CA THR A 45 3.59 -2.67 21.39
C THR A 45 2.90 -3.98 21.75
N ALA A 46 2.78 -4.31 23.04
CA ALA A 46 2.09 -5.51 23.49
C ALA A 46 0.60 -5.50 23.09
N ALA A 47 -0.10 -4.37 23.24
CA ALA A 47 -1.49 -4.22 22.84
C ALA A 47 -1.69 -4.39 21.33
N VAL A 48 -0.82 -3.78 20.49
CA VAL A 48 -0.90 -3.94 19.03
C VAL A 48 -0.58 -5.38 18.61
N SER A 49 0.43 -6.01 19.22
CA SER A 49 0.76 -7.41 18.94
C SER A 49 -0.33 -8.39 19.39
N ALA A 50 -1.07 -8.09 20.46
CA ALA A 50 -2.21 -8.90 20.91
C ALA A 50 -3.41 -8.85 19.94
N VAL A 51 -3.38 -7.94 18.97
CA VAL A 51 -4.45 -7.72 17.98
C VAL A 51 -3.97 -8.07 16.57
N ASP A 52 -2.71 -8.46 16.43
CA ASP A 52 -2.09 -8.66 15.13
C ASP A 52 -2.67 -9.91 14.43
N PRO A 53 -3.34 -9.75 13.27
CA PRO A 53 -3.89 -10.87 12.51
C PRO A 53 -2.84 -11.88 12.09
N ASP A 54 -1.60 -11.47 11.88
CA ASP A 54 -0.51 -12.37 11.47
C ASP A 54 -0.15 -13.40 12.55
N THR A 55 -0.54 -13.14 13.81
CA THR A 55 -0.37 -14.06 14.95
C THR A 55 -1.61 -14.90 15.26
N GLY A 56 -2.65 -14.78 14.44
CA GLY A 56 -3.95 -15.45 14.64
C GLY A 56 -4.83 -14.77 15.69
N ASN A 57 -4.48 -13.55 16.12
CA ASN A 57 -5.29 -12.74 17.02
C ASN A 57 -6.14 -11.73 16.22
N GLY A 58 -7.11 -11.09 16.88
CA GLY A 58 -7.90 -10.06 16.23
C GLY A 58 -8.77 -9.27 17.19
N GLU A 59 -9.05 -8.01 16.81
CA GLU A 59 -9.99 -7.10 17.50
C GLU A 59 -11.42 -7.66 17.57
N LEU A 60 -11.85 -8.36 16.50
CA LEU A 60 -13.18 -8.96 16.41
C LEU A 60 -13.05 -10.48 16.37
N SER A 61 -13.55 -11.14 17.42
CA SER A 61 -13.61 -12.60 17.52
C SER A 61 -15.04 -13.07 17.35
N ILE A 62 -15.33 -13.78 16.27
CA ILE A 62 -16.64 -14.38 16.00
C ILE A 62 -16.59 -15.84 16.41
N LYS A 63 -17.46 -16.26 17.34
CA LYS A 63 -17.55 -17.66 17.75
C LYS A 63 -18.42 -18.43 16.77
N VAL A 64 -17.84 -19.43 16.10
CA VAL A 64 -18.59 -20.30 15.19
C VAL A 64 -19.64 -21.09 15.99
N PRO A 65 -20.93 -21.04 15.58
CA PRO A 65 -21.98 -21.82 16.23
C PRO A 65 -21.66 -23.33 16.27
N SER A 66 -21.95 -23.98 17.39
CA SER A 66 -21.63 -25.40 17.60
C SER A 66 -22.36 -26.34 16.64
N GLU A 67 -23.50 -25.90 16.08
CA GLU A 67 -24.25 -26.63 15.04
C GLU A 67 -23.44 -26.79 13.75
N LEU A 68 -22.69 -25.75 13.36
CA LEU A 68 -21.79 -25.79 12.20
C LEU A 68 -20.51 -26.58 12.52
N TRP A 69 -20.07 -26.54 13.78
CA TRP A 69 -18.92 -27.33 14.23
C TRP A 69 -19.18 -28.84 14.19
N LYS A 70 -20.42 -29.27 14.43
CA LYS A 70 -20.83 -30.69 14.38
C LYS A 70 -20.95 -31.24 12.96
N GLN A 71 -21.13 -30.37 11.95
CA GLN A 71 -21.03 -30.72 10.52
C GLN A 71 -19.55 -30.80 10.06
N GLY A 72 -18.61 -30.69 11.01
CA GLY A 72 -17.22 -30.31 10.88
C GLY A 72 -16.25 -31.29 10.23
N ASP A 73 -16.60 -31.82 9.07
CA ASP A 73 -15.64 -32.32 8.07
C ASP A 73 -16.20 -32.27 6.63
N GLU A 74 -17.52 -32.12 6.45
CA GLU A 74 -18.17 -32.13 5.13
C GLU A 74 -18.30 -30.73 4.48
N MET A 75 -18.34 -29.65 5.26
CA MET A 75 -18.45 -28.27 4.75
C MET A 75 -17.14 -27.50 4.89
N LYS A 76 -16.31 -27.53 3.84
CA LYS A 76 -15.03 -26.79 3.75
C LYS A 76 -15.16 -25.27 3.58
N VAL A 77 -16.37 -24.74 3.44
CA VAL A 77 -16.60 -23.31 3.14
C VAL A 77 -17.64 -22.73 4.08
N LEU A 78 -17.23 -21.71 4.85
CA LEU A 78 -18.12 -20.90 5.69
C LEU A 78 -18.29 -19.52 5.07
N LYS A 79 -19.53 -19.02 5.03
CA LYS A 79 -19.82 -17.63 4.62
C LYS A 79 -20.09 -16.80 5.86
N VAL A 80 -19.37 -15.69 6.01
CA VAL A 80 -19.57 -14.76 7.13
C VAL A 80 -20.18 -13.48 6.58
N TYR A 81 -21.32 -13.07 7.15
CA TYR A 81 -22.02 -11.84 6.83
C TYR A 81 -21.92 -10.90 8.02
N ILE A 82 -21.40 -9.70 7.81
CA ILE A 82 -21.21 -8.69 8.85
C ILE A 82 -21.94 -7.43 8.42
N GLU A 83 -22.94 -7.04 9.19
CA GLU A 83 -23.65 -5.78 9.02
C GLU A 83 -23.05 -4.74 9.97
N PHE A 84 -22.57 -3.63 9.40
CA PHE A 84 -21.88 -2.59 10.14
C PHE A 84 -22.22 -1.19 9.64
N SER A 85 -21.93 -0.18 10.47
CA SER A 85 -21.99 1.23 10.09
C SER A 85 -20.74 1.98 10.55
N LEU A 86 -20.46 3.08 9.87
CA LEU A 86 -19.42 4.05 10.21
C LEU A 86 -20.10 5.36 10.60
N ASP A 87 -19.83 5.83 11.81
CA ASP A 87 -20.33 7.11 12.31
C ASP A 87 -19.16 8.12 12.31
N GLN A 88 -19.23 9.14 11.44
CA GLN A 88 -18.22 10.21 11.31
C GLN A 88 -16.76 9.69 11.36
N PRO A 89 -16.30 8.98 10.31
CA PRO A 89 -15.01 8.30 10.34
C PRO A 89 -13.88 9.29 10.57
N LYS A 90 -13.06 9.02 11.60
CA LYS A 90 -11.87 9.81 11.94
C LYS A 90 -10.63 9.34 11.17
N GLY A 91 -10.69 8.15 10.58
CA GLY A 91 -9.66 7.53 9.76
C GLY A 91 -10.26 6.61 8.70
N GLY A 92 -9.46 6.15 7.74
CA GLY A 92 -9.90 5.21 6.70
C GLY A 92 -10.69 5.86 5.56
N LEU A 93 -11.67 6.70 5.86
CA LEU A 93 -12.44 7.49 4.89
C LEU A 93 -12.38 8.97 5.25
N HIS A 94 -12.12 9.83 4.26
CA HIS A 94 -12.13 11.28 4.40
C HIS A 94 -13.28 11.85 3.59
N PHE A 95 -14.12 12.67 4.23
CA PHE A 95 -15.23 13.37 3.58
C PHE A 95 -14.85 14.83 3.43
N VAL A 96 -14.58 15.24 2.19
CA VAL A 96 -14.31 16.63 1.85
C VAL A 96 -15.63 17.27 1.45
N VAL A 97 -16.12 18.20 2.27
CA VAL A 97 -17.36 18.93 2.03
C VAL A 97 -17.09 20.43 2.14
N PRO A 98 -16.84 21.12 1.01
CA PRO A 98 -16.55 22.56 1.02
C PRO A 98 -17.73 23.37 1.56
N ASP A 99 -17.50 24.33 2.44
CA ASP A 99 -18.56 25.16 3.07
C ASP A 99 -19.07 26.26 2.13
N VAL A 100 -19.74 25.84 1.06
CA VAL A 100 -20.29 26.70 0.00
C VAL A 100 -21.76 26.37 -0.19
N GLU A 101 -22.59 27.35 -0.57
CA GLU A 101 -24.00 27.13 -0.90
C GLU A 101 -24.15 26.30 -2.18
N GLY A 102 -25.15 25.42 -2.24
CA GLY A 102 -25.45 24.56 -3.39
C GLY A 102 -25.63 23.09 -3.03
N SER A 103 -25.90 22.26 -4.05
CA SER A 103 -25.93 20.80 -3.91
C SER A 103 -24.53 20.23 -3.64
N LEU A 104 -24.45 19.01 -3.09
CA LEU A 104 -23.16 18.36 -2.81
C LEU A 104 -22.28 18.22 -4.05
N ALA A 105 -22.89 17.97 -5.21
CA ALA A 105 -22.17 17.87 -6.48
C ALA A 105 -21.64 19.23 -6.95
N GLU A 106 -22.45 20.29 -6.87
CA GLU A 106 -22.03 21.66 -7.22
C GLU A 106 -20.91 22.17 -6.31
N ARG A 107 -20.96 21.79 -5.03
CA ARG A 107 -19.92 22.09 -4.04
C ARG A 107 -18.62 21.33 -4.28
N GLY A 108 -18.58 20.35 -5.18
CA GLY A 108 -17.41 19.49 -5.37
C GLY A 108 -17.15 18.55 -4.18
N ALA A 109 -18.19 18.24 -3.39
CA ALA A 109 -18.04 17.36 -2.24
C ALA A 109 -17.70 15.94 -2.69
N HIS A 110 -16.69 15.36 -2.08
CA HIS A 110 -16.20 14.02 -2.43
C HIS A 110 -15.73 13.28 -1.19
N VAL A 111 -15.76 11.96 -1.26
CA VAL A 111 -15.24 11.06 -0.24
C VAL A 111 -14.19 10.18 -0.87
N PHE A 112 -13.11 9.93 -0.15
CA PHE A 112 -12.12 8.95 -0.58
C PHE A 112 -11.57 8.18 0.60
N SER A 113 -11.19 6.93 0.34
CA SER A 113 -10.43 6.14 1.28
C SER A 113 -9.02 6.64 1.34
N PHE A 114 -8.56 6.90 2.56
CA PHE A 114 -7.17 7.23 2.83
C PHE A 114 -6.67 6.34 3.94
N GLY A 115 -5.41 5.95 3.83
CA GLY A 115 -4.88 4.99 4.76
C GLY A 115 -3.39 4.79 4.61
N TYR A 116 -2.74 4.57 5.73
CA TYR A 116 -1.38 4.09 5.77
C TYR A 116 -1.39 2.58 6.03
N GLN A 117 -0.92 1.81 5.05
CA GLN A 117 -0.74 0.35 5.12
C GLN A 117 -2.01 -0.35 5.65
N ASN A 118 -2.01 -0.78 6.92
CA ASN A 118 -3.13 -1.47 7.59
C ASN A 118 -4.22 -0.48 8.07
N SER A 119 -4.78 0.29 7.14
CA SER A 119 -5.86 1.24 7.45
C SER A 119 -7.25 0.76 7.00
N THR A 120 -7.32 -0.36 6.27
CA THR A 120 -8.61 -0.91 5.82
C THR A 120 -9.51 -1.30 6.99
N ARG A 121 -8.92 -1.66 8.15
CA ARG A 121 -9.67 -1.90 9.40
C ARG A 121 -10.50 -0.73 9.92
N PHE A 122 -10.21 0.50 9.48
CA PHE A 122 -10.97 1.71 9.80
C PHE A 122 -12.16 1.92 8.85
N TRP A 123 -12.13 1.29 7.67
CA TRP A 123 -13.19 1.41 6.67
C TRP A 123 -14.19 0.25 6.79
N PHE A 124 -13.72 -1.01 6.78
CA PHE A 124 -14.62 -2.15 6.93
C PHE A 124 -13.99 -3.32 7.71
N PRO A 125 -14.82 -4.21 8.28
CA PRO A 125 -14.35 -5.44 8.92
C PRO A 125 -13.60 -6.38 7.98
N CYS A 126 -12.29 -6.48 8.15
CA CYS A 126 -11.45 -7.40 7.40
C CYS A 126 -10.29 -7.95 8.24
N VAL A 127 -9.69 -9.04 7.75
CA VAL A 127 -8.34 -9.44 8.15
C VAL A 127 -7.38 -8.47 7.49
N ASP A 128 -6.96 -7.46 8.24
CA ASP A 128 -6.16 -6.35 7.75
C ASP A 128 -4.66 -6.70 7.75
N SER A 129 -4.32 -7.68 6.92
CA SER A 129 -2.97 -8.13 6.64
C SER A 129 -2.68 -8.10 5.12
N PHE A 130 -1.41 -7.92 4.79
CA PHE A 130 -0.91 -7.97 3.42
C PHE A 130 -0.62 -9.40 2.93
N SER A 131 -0.57 -10.37 3.84
CA SER A 131 -0.31 -11.78 3.53
C SER A 131 -1.57 -12.52 3.07
N GLU A 132 -2.75 -12.05 3.49
CA GLU A 132 -4.04 -12.64 3.13
C GLU A 132 -4.53 -12.09 1.78
N LEU A 133 -4.55 -12.96 0.77
CA LEU A 133 -4.95 -12.61 -0.59
C LEU A 133 -6.36 -13.10 -0.88
N CYS A 134 -7.24 -12.19 -1.32
CA CYS A 134 -8.63 -12.47 -1.62
C CYS A 134 -9.07 -11.86 -2.94
N THR A 135 -10.12 -12.42 -3.54
CA THR A 135 -10.84 -11.78 -4.64
C THR A 135 -11.99 -10.95 -4.06
N TRP A 136 -12.35 -9.86 -4.74
CA TRP A 136 -13.30 -8.89 -4.21
C TRP A 136 -14.45 -8.66 -5.18
N LYS A 137 -15.68 -8.72 -4.66
CA LYS A 137 -16.86 -8.16 -5.31
C LYS A 137 -17.28 -6.96 -4.47
N LEU A 138 -17.33 -5.79 -5.10
CA LEU A 138 -17.57 -4.52 -4.43
C LEU A 138 -18.82 -3.89 -5.04
N GLU A 139 -19.73 -3.44 -4.19
CA GLU A 139 -21.00 -2.83 -4.59
C GLU A 139 -21.16 -1.50 -3.88
N PHE A 140 -21.28 -0.41 -4.65
CA PHE A 140 -21.38 0.94 -4.13
C PHE A 140 -22.63 1.62 -4.63
N THR A 141 -23.55 1.93 -3.73
CA THR A 141 -24.73 2.74 -4.03
C THR A 141 -24.43 4.20 -3.70
N VAL A 142 -24.46 5.06 -4.72
CA VAL A 142 -24.15 6.49 -4.60
C VAL A 142 -25.24 7.35 -5.25
N ASP A 143 -25.21 8.65 -4.99
CA ASP A 143 -26.10 9.60 -5.65
C ASP A 143 -25.91 9.58 -7.18
N ALA A 144 -26.97 9.80 -7.95
CA ALA A 144 -26.90 9.78 -9.40
C ALA A 144 -25.94 10.81 -10.00
N ALA A 145 -25.68 11.94 -9.32
CA ALA A 145 -24.71 12.94 -9.76
C ALA A 145 -23.24 12.54 -9.48
N MET A 146 -23.01 11.53 -8.64
CA MET A 146 -21.68 11.10 -8.21
C MET A 146 -21.22 9.85 -8.96
N VAL A 147 -19.90 9.71 -9.10
CA VAL A 147 -19.25 8.52 -9.67
C VAL A 147 -18.45 7.85 -8.57
N ALA A 148 -18.69 6.56 -8.35
CA ALA A 148 -17.86 5.73 -7.48
C ALA A 148 -16.75 5.07 -8.29
N VAL A 149 -15.51 5.21 -7.85
CA VAL A 149 -14.31 4.61 -8.44
C VAL A 149 -13.67 3.71 -7.40
N SER A 150 -13.44 2.46 -7.76
CA SER A 150 -12.85 1.45 -6.88
C SER A 150 -11.96 0.49 -7.69
N CYS A 151 -11.22 -0.36 -6.97
CA CYS A 151 -10.39 -1.42 -7.53
C CYS A 151 -11.21 -2.46 -8.33
N GLY A 152 -10.61 -3.02 -9.38
CA GLY A 152 -11.20 -4.06 -10.23
C GLY A 152 -11.97 -3.51 -11.44
N ASP A 153 -12.61 -4.40 -12.19
CA ASP A 153 -13.37 -4.07 -13.39
C ASP A 153 -14.79 -3.60 -13.06
N LEU A 154 -15.26 -2.58 -13.76
CA LEU A 154 -16.67 -2.19 -13.69
C LEU A 154 -17.49 -3.19 -14.51
N VAL A 155 -18.23 -4.07 -13.82
CA VAL A 155 -19.04 -5.10 -14.47
C VAL A 155 -20.39 -4.55 -14.89
N GLU A 156 -21.05 -3.82 -13.98
CA GLU A 156 -22.39 -3.34 -14.19
C GLU A 156 -22.63 -2.04 -13.42
N THR A 157 -23.48 -1.17 -13.97
CA THR A 157 -24.00 0.01 -13.26
C THR A 157 -25.52 0.02 -13.37
N ILE A 158 -26.19 -0.13 -12.24
CA ILE A 158 -27.65 -0.25 -12.16
C ILE A 158 -28.21 1.01 -11.51
N TYR A 159 -29.27 1.58 -12.07
CA TYR A 159 -30.00 2.66 -11.41
C TYR A 159 -31.02 2.08 -10.44
N THR A 160 -31.16 2.69 -9.27
CA THR A 160 -32.27 2.37 -8.37
C THR A 160 -33.60 2.67 -9.07
N HIS A 161 -34.67 1.97 -8.70
CA HIS A 161 -36.00 2.12 -9.31
C HIS A 161 -36.49 3.59 -9.35
N ASP A 162 -36.08 4.41 -8.39
CA ASP A 162 -36.42 5.83 -8.29
C ASP A 162 -35.51 6.76 -9.12
N MET A 163 -34.51 6.22 -9.82
CA MET A 163 -33.49 6.93 -10.61
C MET A 163 -32.64 7.96 -9.84
N ARG A 164 -32.81 8.09 -8.52
CA ARG A 164 -32.06 9.03 -7.66
C ARG A 164 -30.65 8.55 -7.29
N LYS A 165 -30.44 7.24 -7.30
CA LYS A 165 -29.18 6.61 -6.92
C LYS A 165 -28.73 5.63 -8.00
N LYS A 166 -27.42 5.42 -8.08
CA LYS A 166 -26.77 4.46 -8.96
C LYS A 166 -25.95 3.50 -8.12
N THR A 167 -25.96 2.23 -8.50
CA THR A 167 -25.19 1.17 -7.87
C THR A 167 -24.14 0.68 -8.85
N PHE A 168 -22.87 0.84 -8.48
CA PHE A 168 -21.72 0.36 -9.25
C PHE A 168 -21.29 -1.01 -8.73
N HIS A 169 -21.20 -1.99 -9.62
CA HIS A 169 -20.69 -3.33 -9.32
C HIS A 169 -19.27 -3.47 -9.87
N TYR A 170 -18.29 -3.47 -8.97
CA TYR A 170 -16.90 -3.74 -9.28
C TYR A 170 -16.53 -5.18 -8.93
N MET A 171 -15.70 -5.81 -9.79
CA MET A 171 -15.16 -7.14 -9.54
C MET A 171 -13.65 -7.11 -9.72
N LEU A 172 -12.91 -7.49 -8.68
CA LEU A 172 -11.46 -7.67 -8.72
C LEU A 172 -11.16 -9.19 -8.70
N PRO A 173 -10.96 -9.81 -9.86
CA PRO A 173 -10.66 -11.24 -9.95
C PRO A 173 -9.23 -11.58 -9.53
N ILE A 174 -8.33 -10.60 -9.56
CA ILE A 174 -6.92 -10.79 -9.20
C ILE A 174 -6.78 -10.83 -7.67
N PRO A 175 -6.20 -11.90 -7.10
CA PRO A 175 -6.08 -12.05 -5.65
C PRO A 175 -5.22 -10.93 -5.07
N THR A 176 -5.82 -10.14 -4.18
CA THR A 176 -5.26 -8.90 -3.66
C THR A 176 -5.56 -8.80 -2.16
N ALA A 177 -4.61 -8.26 -1.40
CA ALA A 177 -4.79 -8.02 0.02
C ALA A 177 -5.80 -6.88 0.32
N ALA A 178 -6.53 -6.99 1.43
CA ALA A 178 -7.51 -5.99 1.86
C ALA A 178 -6.98 -4.54 1.98
N PRO A 179 -5.74 -4.31 2.45
CA PRO A 179 -5.08 -2.99 2.45
C PRO A 179 -5.03 -2.27 1.09
N ASN A 180 -5.09 -3.02 -0.01
CA ASN A 180 -5.00 -2.48 -1.37
C ASN A 180 -6.36 -2.16 -2.00
N ILE A 181 -7.45 -2.27 -1.22
CA ILE A 181 -8.79 -1.86 -1.67
C ILE A 181 -9.02 -0.40 -1.27
N SER A 182 -9.52 0.38 -2.22
CA SER A 182 -9.84 1.79 -2.03
C SER A 182 -11.12 2.17 -2.75
N LEU A 183 -11.72 3.25 -2.30
CA LEU A 183 -12.94 3.83 -2.85
C LEU A 183 -12.78 5.34 -2.92
N ALA A 184 -13.12 5.93 -4.06
CA ALA A 184 -13.32 7.37 -4.20
C ALA A 184 -14.70 7.63 -4.81
N VAL A 185 -15.47 8.53 -4.22
CA VAL A 185 -16.79 8.93 -4.72
C VAL A 185 -16.85 10.44 -4.78
N GLY A 186 -17.22 10.99 -5.93
CA GLY A 186 -17.32 12.43 -6.12
C GLY A 186 -17.93 12.77 -7.46
N PRO A 187 -18.12 14.06 -7.75
CA PRO A 187 -18.63 14.53 -9.04
C PRO A 187 -17.50 14.48 -10.07
N PHE A 188 -16.96 13.30 -10.34
CA PHE A 188 -15.77 13.16 -11.17
C PHE A 188 -16.08 13.31 -12.66
N GLU A 189 -15.29 14.13 -13.33
CA GLU A 189 -15.18 14.13 -14.79
C GLU A 189 -14.24 13.00 -15.24
N ILE A 190 -14.64 12.29 -16.29
CA ILE A 190 -13.93 11.11 -16.78
C ILE A 190 -13.13 11.49 -18.03
N LEU A 191 -11.83 11.18 -18.01
CA LEU A 191 -10.95 11.27 -19.16
C LEU A 191 -10.37 9.89 -19.45
N VAL A 192 -10.72 9.32 -20.60
CA VAL A 192 -10.06 8.11 -21.11
C VAL A 192 -8.78 8.53 -21.82
N ASP A 193 -7.67 7.82 -21.55
CA ASP A 193 -6.40 8.13 -22.19
C ASP A 193 -6.48 7.89 -23.72
N PRO A 194 -5.95 8.81 -24.54
CA PRO A 194 -6.04 8.70 -26.00
C PRO A 194 -5.13 7.62 -26.59
N TYR A 195 -4.04 7.26 -25.91
CA TYR A 195 -3.06 6.27 -26.38
C TYR A 195 -3.36 4.87 -25.84
N MET A 196 -3.86 4.77 -24.60
CA MET A 196 -4.19 3.51 -23.95
C MET A 196 -5.61 3.52 -23.40
N HIS A 197 -6.56 2.94 -24.14
CA HIS A 197 -7.98 2.93 -23.77
C HIS A 197 -8.31 2.20 -22.46
N GLU A 198 -7.38 1.38 -21.94
CA GLU A 198 -7.49 0.69 -20.65
C GLU A 198 -7.21 1.62 -19.45
N VAL A 199 -6.71 2.83 -19.71
CA VAL A 199 -6.42 3.84 -18.68
C VAL A 199 -7.54 4.87 -18.60
N THR A 200 -8.06 5.09 -17.39
CA THR A 200 -9.11 6.06 -17.12
C THR A 200 -8.71 7.00 -15.99
N HIS A 201 -8.92 8.28 -16.19
CA HIS A 201 -8.62 9.32 -15.22
C HIS A 201 -9.90 9.99 -14.72
N PHE A 202 -9.93 10.29 -13.43
CA PHE A 202 -11.04 10.90 -12.72
C PHE A 202 -10.53 12.14 -11.99
N CYS A 203 -11.15 13.29 -12.23
CA CYS A 203 -10.82 14.53 -11.52
C CYS A 203 -12.10 15.26 -11.10
N LEU A 204 -11.98 16.15 -10.13
CA LEU A 204 -13.08 17.06 -9.78
C LEU A 204 -13.45 17.95 -10.99
N PRO A 205 -14.68 18.50 -11.03
CA PRO A 205 -15.14 19.32 -12.13
C PRO A 205 -14.22 20.53 -12.38
N GLN A 206 -14.22 21.05 -13.61
CA GLN A 206 -13.42 22.22 -14.03
C GLN A 206 -11.90 22.01 -14.09
N LEU A 207 -11.37 20.87 -13.66
CA LEU A 207 -9.92 20.57 -13.67
C LEU A 207 -9.47 19.74 -14.90
N LEU A 208 -10.41 19.35 -15.76
CA LEU A 208 -10.15 18.49 -16.92
C LEU A 208 -9.05 19.01 -17.88
N PRO A 209 -8.94 20.32 -18.18
CA PRO A 209 -7.84 20.80 -19.03
C PRO A 209 -6.46 20.57 -18.41
N LEU A 210 -6.34 20.71 -17.09
CA LEU A 210 -5.08 20.45 -16.36
C LEU A 210 -4.77 18.95 -16.35
N LEU A 211 -5.80 18.11 -16.16
CA LEU A 211 -5.66 16.66 -16.21
C LEU A 211 -5.14 16.17 -17.56
N LYS A 212 -5.70 16.70 -18.67
CA LYS A 212 -5.27 16.35 -20.03
C LYS A 212 -3.78 16.60 -20.26
N HIS A 213 -3.25 17.72 -19.78
CA HIS A 213 -1.83 18.02 -19.89
C HIS A 213 -0.99 17.13 -18.96
N THR A 214 -1.43 17.00 -17.70
CA THR A 214 -0.68 16.26 -16.68
C THR A 214 -0.52 14.78 -17.05
N MET A 215 -1.56 14.17 -17.65
CA MET A 215 -1.60 12.75 -17.97
C MET A 215 -1.03 12.36 -19.32
N SER A 216 -0.68 13.33 -20.17
CA SER A 216 -0.21 13.02 -21.53
C SER A 216 1.04 12.15 -21.58
N TYR A 217 1.82 12.09 -20.49
CA TYR A 217 3.08 11.34 -20.41
C TYR A 217 2.95 9.97 -19.73
N LEU A 218 1.76 9.59 -19.25
CA LEU A 218 1.59 8.35 -18.51
C LEU A 218 1.89 7.12 -19.38
N HIS A 219 1.51 7.16 -20.66
CA HIS A 219 1.78 6.07 -21.61
C HIS A 219 3.27 5.77 -21.78
N GLU A 220 4.13 6.79 -21.76
CA GLU A 220 5.60 6.61 -21.81
C GLU A 220 6.12 5.86 -20.57
N VAL A 221 5.49 6.06 -19.40
CA VAL A 221 5.85 5.34 -18.17
C VAL A 221 5.48 3.86 -18.30
N PHE A 222 4.29 3.56 -18.83
CA PHE A 222 3.85 2.18 -19.08
C PHE A 222 4.77 1.47 -20.06
N GLU A 223 5.03 2.07 -21.22
CA GLU A 223 5.91 1.50 -22.24
C GLU A 223 7.30 1.17 -21.67
N PHE A 224 7.88 2.11 -20.92
CA PHE A 224 9.17 1.92 -20.27
C PHE A 224 9.17 0.79 -19.24
N TYR A 225 8.11 0.66 -18.43
CA TYR A 225 8.02 -0.42 -17.44
C TYR A 225 7.77 -1.78 -18.08
N GLU A 226 6.93 -1.85 -19.12
CA GLU A 226 6.71 -3.10 -19.85
C GLU A 226 7.98 -3.56 -20.59
N GLU A 227 8.78 -2.63 -21.13
CA GLU A 227 10.09 -2.92 -21.72
C GLU A 227 11.07 -3.47 -20.67
N ILE A 228 11.22 -2.79 -19.53
CA ILE A 228 12.17 -3.18 -18.48
C ILE A 228 11.78 -4.49 -17.79
N LEU A 229 10.50 -4.65 -17.46
CA LEU A 229 10.01 -5.82 -16.74
C LEU A 229 9.73 -6.99 -17.70
N THR A 230 9.69 -6.74 -19.01
CA THR A 230 9.31 -7.72 -20.05
C THR A 230 7.98 -8.40 -19.73
N CYS A 231 7.08 -7.66 -19.10
CA CYS A 231 5.81 -8.14 -18.56
C CYS A 231 4.78 -7.04 -18.75
N ARG A 232 3.58 -7.41 -19.24
CA ARG A 232 2.46 -6.49 -19.35
C ARG A 232 1.93 -6.09 -17.98
N TYR A 233 1.24 -4.96 -17.92
CA TYR A 233 0.52 -4.57 -16.72
C TYR A 233 -0.44 -5.69 -16.24
N PRO A 234 -0.39 -6.09 -14.94
CA PRO A 234 -1.07 -7.30 -14.47
C PRO A 234 -2.59 -7.15 -14.31
N TYR A 235 -3.11 -5.93 -14.28
CA TYR A 235 -4.55 -5.67 -14.19
C TYR A 235 -5.12 -5.28 -15.57
N SER A 236 -6.43 -5.44 -15.73
CA SER A 236 -7.20 -5.13 -16.94
C SER A 236 -7.38 -3.64 -17.22
N CYS A 237 -7.33 -2.81 -16.18
CA CYS A 237 -7.45 -1.36 -16.30
C CYS A 237 -6.60 -0.65 -15.24
N PHE A 238 -6.25 0.60 -15.52
CA PHE A 238 -5.57 1.49 -14.58
C PHE A 238 -6.39 2.76 -14.39
N LYS A 239 -6.77 3.04 -13.15
CA LYS A 239 -7.58 4.19 -12.77
C LYS A 239 -6.76 5.19 -11.99
N THR A 240 -6.86 6.47 -12.31
CA THR A 240 -6.28 7.53 -11.49
C THR A 240 -7.36 8.46 -10.99
N VAL A 241 -7.32 8.81 -9.71
CA VAL A 241 -8.29 9.73 -9.12
C VAL A 241 -7.54 10.89 -8.48
N PHE A 242 -7.90 12.11 -8.85
CA PHE A 242 -7.41 13.33 -8.20
C PHE A 242 -8.41 13.79 -7.17
N VAL A 243 -7.96 13.87 -5.93
CA VAL A 243 -8.77 14.31 -4.79
C VAL A 243 -8.10 15.48 -4.09
N ASP A 244 -8.93 16.36 -3.54
CA ASP A 244 -8.45 17.44 -2.68
C ASP A 244 -8.22 16.92 -1.25
N GLU A 245 -7.44 17.66 -0.45
CA GLU A 245 -7.10 17.30 0.94
C GLU A 245 -6.42 15.93 1.11
N ALA A 246 -5.74 15.43 0.07
CA ALA A 246 -4.98 14.18 0.16
C ALA A 246 -3.83 14.29 1.18
N TYR A 247 -3.83 13.40 2.18
CA TYR A 247 -2.77 13.31 3.21
C TYR A 247 -1.39 12.98 2.65
N VAL A 248 -1.35 12.20 1.56
CA VAL A 248 -0.13 11.80 0.86
C VAL A 248 -0.30 12.19 -0.61
N GLN A 249 0.78 12.64 -1.24
CA GLN A 249 0.77 13.04 -2.66
C GLN A 249 0.33 11.90 -3.60
N VAL A 250 0.70 10.67 -3.24
CA VAL A 250 0.39 9.45 -4.00
C VAL A 250 0.04 8.32 -3.04
N ALA A 251 -1.12 7.70 -3.25
CA ALA A 251 -1.52 6.45 -2.63
C ALA A 251 -1.86 5.43 -3.74
N SER A 252 -1.08 4.36 -3.79
CA SER A 252 -1.19 3.31 -4.81
C SER A 252 -2.00 2.14 -4.26
N TYR A 253 -3.05 1.75 -4.98
CA TYR A 253 -3.93 0.63 -4.67
C TYR A 253 -4.02 -0.33 -5.87
N ALA A 254 -4.72 -1.45 -5.73
CA ALA A 254 -4.84 -2.40 -6.83
C ALA A 254 -5.68 -1.81 -7.98
N SER A 255 -5.13 -1.76 -9.21
CA SER A 255 -5.76 -1.15 -10.41
C SER A 255 -6.16 0.33 -10.30
N MET A 256 -5.90 1.00 -9.16
CA MET A 256 -6.29 2.39 -8.90
C MET A 256 -5.20 3.12 -8.12
N SER A 257 -4.98 4.39 -8.44
CA SER A 257 -4.08 5.28 -7.68
C SER A 257 -4.78 6.59 -7.38
N ILE A 258 -4.70 7.02 -6.12
CA ILE A 258 -5.25 8.29 -5.65
C ILE A 258 -4.10 9.29 -5.54
N PHE A 259 -4.29 10.45 -6.18
CA PHE A 259 -3.33 11.54 -6.26
C PHE A 259 -3.91 12.80 -5.62
N SER A 260 -3.04 13.66 -5.11
CA SER A 260 -3.43 15.00 -4.71
C SER A 260 -3.71 15.87 -5.93
N THR A 261 -4.80 16.64 -5.90
CA THR A 261 -5.10 17.70 -6.87
C THR A 261 -3.94 18.69 -7.07
N ASN A 262 -3.09 18.86 -6.06
CA ASN A 262 -1.90 19.71 -6.14
C ASN A 262 -0.91 19.28 -7.22
N LEU A 263 -0.96 18.05 -7.72
CA LEU A 263 -0.06 17.56 -8.78
C LEU A 263 -0.53 17.96 -10.20
N LEU A 264 -1.78 18.40 -10.34
CA LEU A 264 -2.31 18.86 -11.61
C LEU A 264 -1.69 20.21 -11.98
N HIS A 265 -1.23 20.31 -13.22
CA HIS A 265 -0.61 21.53 -13.72
C HIS A 265 -0.93 21.77 -15.19
N SER A 266 -0.82 23.04 -15.59
CA SER A 266 -0.87 23.44 -16.99
C SER A 266 0.53 23.43 -17.58
N GLY A 267 0.63 23.40 -18.92
CA GLY A 267 1.92 23.47 -19.62
C GLY A 267 2.70 24.78 -19.43
N LEU A 268 2.14 25.76 -18.72
CA LEU A 268 2.83 26.99 -18.34
C LEU A 268 3.71 26.80 -17.09
N ILE A 269 3.45 25.77 -16.27
CA ILE A 269 4.16 25.52 -15.00
C ILE A 269 5.21 24.42 -15.21
N ILE A 270 6.37 24.83 -15.70
CA ILE A 270 7.43 23.89 -16.12
C ILE A 270 8.03 23.15 -14.92
N ASP A 271 8.28 23.85 -13.80
CA ASP A 271 8.94 23.31 -12.60
C ASP A 271 8.22 22.11 -11.98
N GLN A 272 6.90 22.02 -12.19
CA GLN A 272 6.07 20.97 -11.64
C GLN A 272 6.14 19.66 -12.46
N THR A 273 6.52 19.75 -13.73
CA THR A 273 6.59 18.62 -14.65
C THR A 273 7.44 17.46 -14.10
N PRO A 274 8.70 17.64 -13.64
CA PRO A 274 9.50 16.53 -13.12
C PRO A 274 8.92 15.93 -11.83
N ALA A 275 8.36 16.76 -10.95
CA ALA A 275 7.75 16.31 -9.71
C ALA A 275 6.52 15.43 -9.98
N THR A 276 5.60 15.87 -10.83
CA THR A 276 4.40 15.09 -11.13
C THR A 276 4.72 13.79 -11.85
N ARG A 277 5.59 13.80 -12.86
CA ARG A 277 6.00 12.56 -13.56
C ARG A 277 6.69 11.58 -12.64
N ARG A 278 7.52 12.05 -11.70
CA ARG A 278 8.12 11.21 -10.66
C ARG A 278 7.05 10.52 -9.81
N TYR A 279 6.01 11.24 -9.39
CA TYR A 279 4.92 10.69 -8.59
C TYR A 279 4.06 9.69 -9.37
N LEU A 280 3.80 9.93 -10.66
CA LEU A 280 3.13 8.97 -11.53
C LEU A 280 3.94 7.68 -11.69
N ALA A 281 5.25 7.81 -11.95
CA ALA A 281 6.16 6.68 -12.06
C ALA A 281 6.26 5.88 -10.75
N GLN A 282 6.30 6.59 -9.62
CA GLN A 282 6.27 5.97 -8.29
C GLN A 282 4.97 5.19 -8.06
N ALA A 283 3.81 5.76 -8.43
CA ALA A 283 2.51 5.11 -8.24
C ALA A 283 2.44 3.78 -8.99
N LEU A 284 2.82 3.80 -10.27
CA LEU A 284 2.79 2.62 -11.11
C LEU A 284 3.79 1.56 -10.62
N ALA A 285 5.00 1.94 -10.20
CA ALA A 285 5.99 1.01 -9.66
C ALA A 285 5.51 0.33 -8.37
N GLN A 286 4.82 1.07 -7.50
CA GLN A 286 4.22 0.53 -6.27
C GLN A 286 3.03 -0.40 -6.54
N GLN A 287 2.32 -0.23 -7.65
CA GLN A 287 1.26 -1.18 -8.03
C GLN A 287 1.84 -2.53 -8.46
N PHE A 288 2.89 -2.55 -9.28
CA PHE A 288 3.60 -3.80 -9.60
C PHE A 288 4.19 -4.45 -8.34
N PHE A 289 4.90 -3.66 -7.53
CA PHE A 289 5.58 -4.13 -6.32
C PHE A 289 4.98 -3.44 -5.08
N GLY A 290 3.97 -4.06 -4.50
CA GLY A 290 3.18 -3.53 -3.39
C GLY A 290 1.71 -3.94 -3.46
N CYS A 291 1.13 -3.92 -4.66
CA CYS A 291 -0.25 -4.39 -4.88
C CYS A 291 -0.29 -5.79 -5.51
N PHE A 292 0.45 -6.02 -6.59
CA PHE A 292 0.47 -7.31 -7.27
C PHE A 292 1.39 -8.32 -6.58
N ILE A 293 2.66 -7.96 -6.37
CA ILE A 293 3.54 -8.70 -5.45
C ILE A 293 3.36 -8.10 -4.06
N SER A 294 2.90 -8.91 -3.11
CA SER A 294 2.67 -8.48 -1.73
C SER A 294 3.76 -9.02 -0.80
N ARG A 295 3.83 -8.49 0.41
CA ARG A 295 4.80 -8.92 1.44
C ARG A 295 4.21 -10.03 2.31
N MET A 296 5.07 -10.92 2.79
CA MET A 296 4.66 -11.94 3.76
C MET A 296 4.52 -11.37 5.18
N SER A 297 5.41 -10.46 5.58
CA SER A 297 5.43 -9.84 6.91
C SER A 297 5.83 -8.37 6.79
N TRP A 298 5.51 -7.54 7.80
CA TRP A 298 5.92 -6.12 7.81
C TRP A 298 7.43 -5.94 7.67
N SER A 299 8.23 -6.84 8.23
CA SER A 299 9.69 -6.81 8.10
C SER A 299 10.20 -6.98 6.67
N ASP A 300 9.39 -7.50 5.74
CA ASP A 300 9.76 -7.70 4.33
C ASP A 300 9.42 -6.50 3.43
N GLU A 301 8.73 -5.47 3.96
CA GLU A 301 8.29 -4.28 3.21
C GLU A 301 9.43 -3.55 2.48
N TRP A 302 10.65 -3.60 3.03
CA TRP A 302 11.82 -2.92 2.46
C TRP A 302 12.14 -3.43 1.05
N VAL A 303 11.86 -4.71 0.76
CA VAL A 303 12.10 -5.28 -0.57
C VAL A 303 11.18 -4.64 -1.59
N LEU A 304 9.87 -4.54 -1.30
CA LEU A 304 8.89 -3.96 -2.22
C LEU A 304 9.13 -2.46 -2.45
N LYS A 305 9.40 -1.71 -1.37
CA LYS A 305 9.72 -0.28 -1.47
C LYS A 305 11.08 -0.03 -2.11
N GLY A 306 12.04 -0.92 -1.91
CA GLY A 306 13.34 -0.88 -2.59
C GLY A 306 13.20 -1.11 -4.09
N ILE A 307 12.50 -2.17 -4.51
CA ILE A 307 12.32 -2.51 -5.94
C ILE A 307 11.53 -1.41 -6.65
N SER A 308 10.39 -0.97 -6.07
CA SER A 308 9.62 0.14 -6.65
C SER A 308 10.46 1.43 -6.72
N GLY A 309 11.21 1.75 -5.65
CA GLY A 309 12.24 2.78 -5.58
C GLY A 309 13.19 2.79 -6.76
N TYR A 310 13.79 1.63 -6.99
CA TYR A 310 14.77 1.40 -8.04
C TYR A 310 14.17 1.52 -9.44
N ILE A 311 12.99 0.95 -9.69
CA ILE A 311 12.33 0.96 -11.01
C ILE A 311 11.95 2.38 -11.43
N TYR A 312 11.31 3.16 -10.55
CA TYR A 312 11.02 4.55 -10.92
C TYR A 312 12.31 5.37 -11.02
N GLY A 313 13.36 5.02 -10.27
CA GLY A 313 14.70 5.59 -10.42
C GLY A 313 15.29 5.37 -11.82
N LEU A 314 15.12 4.17 -12.39
CA LEU A 314 15.52 3.88 -13.78
C LEU A 314 14.74 4.76 -14.78
N TYR A 315 13.45 4.98 -14.54
CA TYR A 315 12.63 5.88 -15.36
C TYR A 315 13.16 7.31 -15.29
N LEU A 316 13.41 7.82 -14.08
CA LEU A 316 13.98 9.16 -13.90
C LEU A 316 15.33 9.32 -14.61
N LYS A 317 16.20 8.30 -14.53
CA LYS A 317 17.49 8.28 -15.21
C LYS A 317 17.35 8.35 -16.74
N LYS A 318 16.36 7.68 -17.31
CA LYS A 318 16.10 7.68 -18.76
C LYS A 318 15.47 8.98 -19.24
N THR A 319 14.49 9.51 -18.49
CA THR A 319 13.64 10.64 -18.91
C THR A 319 14.27 11.99 -18.61
N PHE A 320 14.85 12.17 -17.43
CA PHE A 320 15.43 13.44 -16.97
C PHE A 320 16.96 13.47 -17.04
N GLY A 321 17.57 12.32 -17.34
CA GLY A 321 19.00 12.20 -17.57
C GLY A 321 19.79 11.81 -16.33
N VAL A 322 21.02 11.33 -16.60
CA VAL A 322 21.86 10.67 -15.60
C VAL A 322 22.35 11.63 -14.50
N ASN A 323 22.59 12.90 -14.84
CA ASN A 323 23.10 13.89 -13.88
C ASN A 323 22.05 14.27 -12.84
N GLU A 324 20.81 14.49 -13.26
CA GLU A 324 19.70 14.77 -12.34
C GLU A 324 19.42 13.54 -11.45
N TYR A 325 19.43 12.34 -12.02
CA TYR A 325 19.32 11.11 -11.26
C TYR A 325 20.43 10.96 -10.19
N ARG A 326 21.70 11.24 -10.54
CA ARG A 326 22.83 11.24 -9.59
C ARG A 326 22.67 12.31 -8.51
N HIS A 327 22.17 13.48 -8.88
CA HIS A 327 21.87 14.54 -7.92
C HIS A 327 20.78 14.10 -6.93
N TRP A 328 19.72 13.46 -7.42
CA TRP A 328 18.68 12.90 -6.57
C TRP A 328 19.22 11.83 -5.61
N ILE A 329 20.05 10.89 -6.09
CA ILE A 329 20.70 9.89 -5.22
C ILE A 329 21.51 10.57 -4.12
N LYS A 330 22.28 11.61 -4.46
CA LYS A 330 23.05 12.37 -3.47
C LYS A 330 22.13 13.01 -2.43
N GLN A 331 21.02 13.63 -2.85
CA GLN A 331 20.05 14.20 -1.91
C GLN A 331 19.44 13.15 -0.97
N GLU A 332 19.17 11.93 -1.46
CA GLU A 332 18.68 10.85 -0.59
C GLU A 332 19.71 10.40 0.41
N LEU A 333 20.96 10.29 -0.02
CA LEU A 333 22.07 9.96 0.88
C LEU A 333 22.25 11.03 1.95
N ASP A 334 22.26 12.31 1.55
CA ASP A 334 22.40 13.44 2.48
C ASP A 334 21.28 13.44 3.53
N LYS A 335 20.03 13.17 3.12
CA LYS A 335 18.88 13.05 4.03
C LYS A 335 19.04 11.90 5.03
N ILE A 336 19.48 10.73 4.58
CA ILE A 336 19.69 9.58 5.47
C ILE A 336 20.81 9.88 6.46
N VAL A 337 21.93 10.45 6.00
CA VAL A 337 23.06 10.80 6.87
C VAL A 337 22.63 11.81 7.91
N GLU A 338 21.92 12.87 7.52
CA GLU A 338 21.41 13.87 8.46
C GLU A 338 20.49 13.26 9.51
N TYR A 339 19.59 12.37 9.10
CA TYR A 339 18.66 11.70 10.01
C TYR A 339 19.38 10.70 10.94
N GLU A 340 20.26 9.86 10.41
CA GLU A 340 20.98 8.86 11.20
C GLU A 340 21.95 9.49 12.20
N LEU A 341 22.49 10.68 11.91
CA LEU A 341 23.32 11.45 12.84
C LEU A 341 22.49 12.11 13.97
N LYS A 342 21.27 12.56 13.67
CA LYS A 342 20.40 13.25 14.64
C LYS A 342 19.69 12.28 15.57
N THR A 343 19.06 11.28 14.98
CA THR A 343 18.10 10.42 15.65
C THR A 343 18.79 9.09 15.91
N GLY A 344 19.30 8.45 14.86
CA GLY A 344 19.95 7.14 14.92
C GLY A 344 19.62 6.29 13.70
N GLY A 345 20.20 5.10 13.63
CA GLY A 345 20.11 4.26 12.44
C GLY A 345 18.71 3.77 12.08
N VAL A 346 18.47 3.67 10.77
CA VAL A 346 17.25 3.07 10.21
C VAL A 346 17.52 1.60 9.92
N LEU A 347 16.77 0.69 10.53
CA LEU A 347 16.92 -0.75 10.37
C LEU A 347 15.87 -1.26 9.37
N LEU A 348 16.31 -2.06 8.40
CA LEU A 348 15.41 -2.59 7.36
C LEU A 348 14.73 -3.91 7.75
N HIS A 349 15.38 -4.75 8.56
CA HIS A 349 14.81 -6.02 8.99
C HIS A 349 15.31 -6.41 10.40
N PRO A 350 14.43 -6.89 11.30
CA PRO A 350 14.77 -7.21 12.69
C PRO A 350 15.78 -8.36 12.85
N THR A 351 15.84 -9.35 11.94
CA THR A 351 16.88 -10.39 11.99
C THR A 351 18.26 -9.94 11.50
N PHE A 352 18.40 -8.72 10.96
CA PHE A 352 19.73 -8.20 10.61
C PHE A 352 20.54 -7.79 11.84
N THR A 353 19.89 -7.58 12.98
CA THR A 353 20.55 -7.55 14.29
C THR A 353 20.66 -8.98 14.80
N GLY A 354 21.85 -9.58 14.80
CA GLY A 354 22.10 -10.96 15.22
C GLY A 354 21.94 -11.22 16.74
N GLY A 355 20.88 -10.75 17.38
CA GLY A 355 20.64 -10.84 18.83
C GLY A 355 19.23 -11.27 19.19
N LYS A 356 19.08 -11.86 20.39
CA LYS A 356 17.79 -12.22 21.00
C LYS A 356 16.91 -10.96 21.15
N GLU A 357 15.59 -11.16 21.16
CA GLU A 357 14.51 -10.16 21.12
C GLU A 357 14.57 -8.95 22.09
N LYS A 358 15.55 -8.91 23.01
CA LYS A 358 15.75 -7.81 23.97
C LYS A 358 16.68 -6.71 23.47
N ASP A 359 17.48 -6.94 22.45
CA ASP A 359 18.46 -5.98 21.96
C ASP A 359 17.90 -5.20 20.76
N ASN A 360 16.92 -4.34 21.00
CA ASN A 360 16.68 -3.23 20.10
C ASN A 360 17.84 -2.25 20.37
N PRO A 361 18.80 -2.04 19.45
CA PRO A 361 20.00 -1.23 19.74
C PRO A 361 19.68 0.27 19.90
N THR A 362 18.45 0.69 19.57
CA THR A 362 17.93 2.06 19.70
C THR A 362 16.59 2.12 20.47
N PRO A 363 16.48 1.52 21.67
CA PRO A 363 15.21 1.41 22.40
C PRO A 363 14.74 2.76 22.95
N HIS A 364 15.62 3.77 22.95
CA HIS A 364 15.37 5.12 23.47
C HIS A 364 14.76 6.08 22.43
N LEU A 365 14.56 5.63 21.20
CA LEU A 365 14.40 6.53 20.07
C LEU A 365 13.18 6.25 19.18
N HIS A 366 12.87 4.97 18.96
CA HIS A 366 11.71 4.55 18.16
C HIS A 366 10.96 3.40 18.82
N PHE A 367 9.64 3.38 18.61
CA PHE A 367 8.78 2.26 18.97
C PHE A 367 9.14 1.03 18.11
N SER A 368 8.63 -0.15 18.49
CA SER A 368 8.95 -1.43 17.83
C SER A 368 8.85 -1.35 16.30
N ILE A 369 9.85 -1.87 15.60
CA ILE A 369 9.92 -1.86 14.12
C ILE A 369 9.04 -2.97 13.53
N ARG A 370 8.54 -3.90 14.36
CA ARG A 370 7.72 -5.04 13.91
C ARG A 370 6.35 -4.63 13.38
N ASN A 371 5.83 -3.48 13.82
CA ASN A 371 4.51 -3.01 13.44
C ASN A 371 4.61 -1.72 12.60
N PRO A 372 3.73 -1.53 11.61
CA PRO A 372 3.72 -0.30 10.81
C PRO A 372 3.28 0.93 11.62
N HIS A 373 2.38 0.75 12.59
CA HIS A 373 1.74 1.85 13.34
C HIS A 373 2.61 2.51 14.40
N THR A 374 3.78 1.95 14.66
CA THR A 374 4.74 2.42 15.66
C THR A 374 5.83 3.30 15.04
N LEU A 375 5.95 3.32 13.70
CA LEU A 375 6.96 4.10 13.02
C LEU A 375 6.53 5.56 12.81
N SER A 376 7.47 6.49 12.98
CA SER A 376 7.26 7.88 12.57
C SER A 376 7.32 8.01 11.06
N TRP A 377 6.66 9.03 10.52
CA TRP A 377 6.68 9.31 9.09
C TRP A 377 8.08 9.64 8.56
N GLU A 378 8.89 10.34 9.36
CA GLU A 378 10.29 10.64 9.03
C GLU A 378 11.11 9.35 8.92
N TYR A 379 10.97 8.45 9.90
CA TYR A 379 11.62 7.15 9.87
C TYR A 379 11.20 6.35 8.63
N TYR A 380 9.91 6.34 8.30
CA TYR A 380 9.40 5.62 7.13
C TYR A 380 9.93 6.18 5.80
N LYS A 381 10.04 7.51 5.68
CA LYS A 381 10.69 8.13 4.52
C LYS A 381 12.15 7.70 4.40
N MET A 382 12.89 7.71 5.50
CA MET A 382 14.29 7.28 5.50
C MET A 382 14.42 5.77 5.23
N PHE A 383 13.46 4.96 5.68
CA PHE A 383 13.36 3.54 5.36
C PHE A 383 13.20 3.31 3.85
N GLN A 384 12.34 4.07 3.19
CA GLN A 384 12.20 4.01 1.73
C GLN A 384 13.48 4.43 1.00
N CYS A 385 14.12 5.53 1.41
CA CYS A 385 15.38 5.97 0.81
C CYS A 385 16.50 4.93 1.03
N LYS A 386 16.62 4.36 2.23
CA LYS A 386 17.63 3.34 2.54
C LYS A 386 17.38 2.05 1.76
N ALA A 387 16.11 1.65 1.59
CA ALA A 387 15.75 0.51 0.75
C ALA A 387 16.15 0.72 -0.72
N HIS A 388 15.93 1.93 -1.26
CA HIS A 388 16.37 2.28 -2.61
C HIS A 388 17.90 2.22 -2.76
N LEU A 389 18.66 2.80 -1.83
CA LEU A 389 20.13 2.75 -1.86
C LEU A 389 20.67 1.32 -1.73
N VAL A 390 20.03 0.47 -0.91
CA VAL A 390 20.39 -0.95 -0.79
C VAL A 390 20.18 -1.68 -2.12
N MET A 391 19.09 -1.40 -2.86
CA MET A 391 18.90 -1.97 -4.19
C MET A 391 20.00 -1.54 -5.16
N ARG A 392 20.42 -0.27 -5.12
CA ARG A 392 21.56 0.20 -5.91
C ARG A 392 22.87 -0.52 -5.55
N LEU A 393 23.11 -0.79 -4.27
CA LEU A 393 24.29 -1.57 -3.85
C LEU A 393 24.23 -3.02 -4.38
N ILE A 394 23.04 -3.60 -4.44
CA ILE A 394 22.83 -4.91 -5.05
C ILE A 394 23.16 -4.82 -6.55
N GLU A 395 22.66 -3.80 -7.27
CA GLU A 395 22.96 -3.57 -8.70
C GLU A 395 24.46 -3.53 -8.96
N ASN A 396 25.22 -2.77 -8.15
CA ASN A 396 26.67 -2.66 -8.27
C ASN A 396 27.40 -4.00 -8.11
N ARG A 397 26.81 -5.00 -7.44
CA ARG A 397 27.40 -6.32 -7.22
C ARG A 397 26.97 -7.36 -8.24
N ILE A 398 25.69 -7.37 -8.65
CA ILE A 398 25.14 -8.39 -9.54
C ILE A 398 24.98 -7.95 -10.99
N SER A 399 25.09 -6.65 -11.32
CA SER A 399 24.70 -6.05 -12.61
C SER A 399 23.19 -5.84 -12.78
N MET A 400 22.82 -4.84 -13.58
CA MET A 400 21.44 -4.50 -13.92
C MET A 400 20.72 -5.65 -14.63
N GLU A 401 21.38 -6.34 -15.57
CA GLU A 401 20.76 -7.43 -16.34
C GLU A 401 20.25 -8.57 -15.45
N PHE A 402 21.09 -9.04 -14.52
CA PHE A 402 20.69 -10.09 -13.58
C PHE A 402 19.60 -9.61 -12.62
N MET A 403 19.60 -8.32 -12.25
CA MET A 403 18.53 -7.76 -11.43
C MET A 403 17.18 -7.76 -12.16
N LEU A 404 17.15 -7.37 -13.44
CA LEU A 404 15.94 -7.42 -14.26
C LEU A 404 15.44 -8.86 -14.45
N GLN A 405 16.34 -9.83 -14.63
CA GLN A 405 15.98 -11.26 -14.68
C GLN A 405 15.33 -11.72 -13.37
N VAL A 406 15.81 -11.25 -12.21
CA VAL A 406 15.17 -11.54 -10.92
C VAL A 406 13.76 -10.95 -10.87
N PHE A 407 13.56 -9.70 -11.30
CA PHE A 407 12.23 -9.06 -11.29
C PHE A 407 11.25 -9.77 -12.22
N ASN A 408 11.67 -10.11 -13.43
CA ASN A 408 10.84 -10.87 -14.38
C ASN A 408 10.50 -12.26 -13.80
N LYS A 409 11.45 -12.95 -13.16
CA LYS A 409 11.17 -14.22 -12.47
C LYS A 409 10.11 -14.06 -11.38
N LEU A 410 10.18 -12.99 -10.58
CA LEU A 410 9.18 -12.74 -9.54
C LEU A 410 7.79 -12.45 -10.12
N LEU A 411 7.71 -11.62 -11.17
CA LEU A 411 6.46 -11.26 -11.82
C LEU A 411 5.82 -12.45 -12.57
N SER A 412 6.62 -13.27 -13.23
CA SER A 412 6.13 -14.49 -13.91
C SER A 412 5.59 -15.53 -12.94
N LEU A 413 6.24 -15.72 -11.78
CA LEU A 413 5.71 -16.55 -10.69
C LEU A 413 4.39 -16.00 -10.16
N ALA A 414 4.32 -14.68 -9.90
CA ALA A 414 3.10 -14.03 -9.41
C ALA A 414 1.96 -14.10 -10.44
N SER A 415 2.24 -13.88 -11.73
CA SER A 415 1.26 -13.97 -12.82
C SER A 415 0.73 -15.40 -13.02
N THR A 416 1.60 -16.39 -12.87
CA THR A 416 1.18 -17.80 -12.95
C THR A 416 0.26 -18.12 -11.77
N ALA A 417 0.63 -17.69 -10.56
CA ALA A 417 -0.18 -17.89 -9.37
C ALA A 417 -1.54 -17.15 -9.42
N SER A 418 -1.58 -15.90 -9.90
CA SER A 418 -2.81 -15.09 -9.94
C SER A 418 -3.83 -15.61 -10.95
N SER A 419 -3.37 -16.23 -12.04
CA SER A 419 -4.23 -16.79 -13.10
C SER A 419 -5.02 -18.01 -12.64
N GLN A 420 -4.53 -18.73 -11.62
CA GLN A 420 -5.17 -19.94 -11.13
C GLN A 420 -6.30 -19.63 -10.17
N LYS A 421 -7.51 -20.02 -10.57
CA LYS A 421 -8.72 -19.81 -9.78
C LYS A 421 -8.76 -20.79 -8.61
N TYR A 422 -8.93 -20.26 -7.40
CA TYR A 422 -9.31 -20.99 -6.18
C TYR A 422 -8.28 -21.99 -5.62
N GLN A 423 -6.98 -21.80 -5.87
CA GLN A 423 -5.90 -22.52 -5.17
C GLN A 423 -5.14 -21.58 -4.23
N SER A 424 -5.64 -21.42 -3.00
CA SER A 424 -5.05 -20.52 -1.99
C SER A 424 -3.56 -20.81 -1.72
N HIS A 425 -3.16 -22.08 -1.74
CA HIS A 425 -1.76 -22.47 -1.60
C HIS A 425 -0.87 -21.90 -2.70
N MET A 426 -1.38 -21.73 -3.92
CA MET A 426 -0.61 -21.17 -5.02
C MET A 426 -0.53 -19.65 -4.96
N TRP A 427 -1.55 -18.98 -4.42
CA TRP A 427 -1.49 -17.52 -4.19
C TRP A 427 -0.39 -17.12 -3.21
N SER A 428 0.05 -18.03 -2.33
CA SER A 428 1.24 -17.78 -1.48
C SER A 428 2.51 -17.46 -2.28
N GLN A 429 2.60 -17.88 -3.56
CA GLN A 429 3.73 -17.56 -4.45
C GLN A 429 3.76 -16.08 -4.89
N MET A 430 2.67 -15.34 -4.70
CA MET A 430 2.62 -13.88 -4.89
C MET A 430 3.19 -13.12 -3.68
N LEU A 431 3.39 -13.82 -2.56
CA LEU A 431 4.00 -13.23 -1.36
C LEU A 431 5.52 -13.31 -1.46
N LEU A 432 6.15 -12.15 -1.33
CA LEU A 432 7.60 -12.01 -1.31
C LEU A 432 8.06 -11.85 0.14
N SER A 433 8.95 -12.76 0.56
CA SER A 433 9.75 -12.59 1.78
C SER A 433 11.17 -12.17 1.41
N THR A 434 11.87 -11.56 2.36
CA THR A 434 13.29 -11.23 2.24
C THR A 434 14.09 -12.49 1.88
N SER A 435 13.86 -13.60 2.59
CA SER A 435 14.57 -14.86 2.32
C SER A 435 14.31 -15.40 0.91
N GLY A 436 13.06 -15.28 0.41
CA GLY A 436 12.69 -15.68 -0.95
C GLY A 436 13.36 -14.83 -2.01
N PHE A 437 13.41 -13.51 -1.79
CA PHE A 437 14.11 -12.58 -2.66
C PHE A 437 15.61 -12.88 -2.75
N LEU A 438 16.27 -13.10 -1.61
CA LEU A 438 17.71 -13.40 -1.57
C LEU A 438 18.06 -14.73 -2.24
N LYS A 439 17.23 -15.76 -2.04
CA LYS A 439 17.37 -17.03 -2.76
C LYS A 439 17.23 -16.83 -4.27
N SER A 440 16.26 -16.03 -4.72
CA SER A 440 16.09 -15.72 -6.13
C SER A 440 17.31 -15.02 -6.72
N ILE A 441 17.90 -14.05 -6.02
CA ILE A 441 19.13 -13.40 -6.48
C ILE A 441 20.32 -14.37 -6.51
N SER A 442 20.50 -15.18 -5.46
CA SER A 442 21.59 -16.17 -5.41
C SER A 442 21.47 -17.20 -6.54
N ASN A 443 20.26 -17.61 -6.88
CA ASN A 443 20.01 -18.57 -7.96
C ASN A 443 20.30 -17.99 -9.35
N VAL A 444 20.04 -16.70 -9.56
CA VAL A 444 20.25 -16.04 -10.87
C VAL A 444 21.69 -15.59 -11.06
N SER A 445 22.31 -15.01 -10.02
CA SER A 445 23.65 -14.41 -10.11
C SER A 445 24.78 -15.35 -9.69
N GLY A 446 24.49 -16.42 -8.95
CA GLY A 446 25.50 -17.31 -8.35
C GLY A 446 26.35 -16.67 -7.26
N LYS A 447 26.07 -15.42 -6.86
CA LYS A 447 26.84 -14.67 -5.85
C LYS A 447 26.12 -14.70 -4.50
N ASP A 448 26.88 -14.88 -3.42
CA ASP A 448 26.36 -14.74 -2.06
C ASP A 448 26.32 -13.26 -1.64
N ILE A 449 25.12 -12.72 -1.48
CA ILE A 449 24.85 -11.33 -1.06
C ILE A 449 24.56 -11.27 0.45
N GLY A 450 24.52 -12.42 1.13
CA GLY A 450 24.34 -12.52 2.59
C GLY A 450 25.26 -11.58 3.39
N PRO A 451 26.57 -11.47 3.07
CA PRO A 451 27.47 -10.55 3.76
C PRO A 451 27.12 -9.07 3.57
N LEU A 452 26.69 -8.65 2.37
CA LEU A 452 26.30 -7.26 2.08
C LEU A 452 25.06 -6.88 2.90
N ILE A 453 24.12 -7.81 3.02
CA ILE A 453 22.85 -7.62 3.72
C ILE A 453 23.03 -7.62 5.24
N LYS A 454 24.01 -8.37 5.74
CA LYS A 454 24.41 -8.28 7.15
C LYS A 454 25.19 -7.01 7.48
N GLN A 455 25.74 -6.32 6.48
CA GLN A 455 26.48 -5.08 6.71
C GLN A 455 25.57 -3.86 6.60
N TRP A 456 24.88 -3.65 5.48
CA TRP A 456 24.24 -2.37 5.18
C TRP A 456 22.82 -2.20 5.73
N PRO A 457 21.94 -3.19 5.57
CA PRO A 457 20.66 -3.23 6.26
C PRO A 457 20.75 -3.32 7.80
N ALA A 458 21.85 -3.83 8.35
CA ALA A 458 22.08 -4.01 9.79
C ALA A 458 22.79 -2.83 10.46
N LEU A 459 23.69 -2.14 9.75
CA LEU A 459 24.43 -1.01 10.30
C LEU A 459 23.49 0.18 10.50
N ALA A 460 23.32 0.54 11.76
CA ALA A 460 22.64 1.73 12.22
C ALA A 460 23.44 3.04 11.99
N SER A 461 24.59 2.97 11.30
CA SER A 461 25.38 4.17 10.99
C SER A 461 26.03 4.07 9.61
N MET A 462 25.60 4.94 8.70
CA MET A 462 26.27 5.19 7.42
C MET A 462 27.49 6.13 7.54
N GLY A 463 27.78 6.68 8.73
CA GLY A 463 28.74 7.77 8.92
C GLY A 463 30.21 7.49 8.57
N GLY A 464 30.64 6.22 8.46
CA GLY A 464 32.07 5.88 8.37
C GLY A 464 32.60 5.40 7.01
N ARG A 465 31.77 4.85 6.12
CA ARG A 465 32.26 4.14 4.90
C ARG A 465 31.64 4.57 3.58
N VAL A 466 30.65 5.45 3.57
CA VAL A 466 29.91 5.76 2.33
C VAL A 466 30.68 6.65 1.35
N ARG A 467 31.70 7.39 1.81
CA ARG A 467 32.40 8.34 0.93
C ARG A 467 33.26 7.70 -0.16
N GLU A 468 33.56 6.40 -0.09
CA GLU A 468 34.45 5.75 -1.06
C GLU A 468 33.74 4.84 -2.07
N ASP A 469 32.51 4.37 -1.79
CA ASP A 469 31.85 3.32 -2.58
C ASP A 469 30.55 3.73 -3.31
N CYS A 470 30.12 5.00 -3.25
CA CYS A 470 28.83 5.45 -3.80
C CYS A 470 28.92 6.26 -5.10
#